data_AF-A4V723-F1
#
_entry.id   AF-A4V723-F1
#
_cell.length_a   1.000
_cell.length_b   1.000
_cell.length_c   1.000
_cell.angle_alpha   90.00
_cell.angle_beta   90.00
_cell.angle_gamma   90.00
#
_symmetry.space_group_name_H-M   'P 1'
#
loop_
_entity.id
_entity.type
_entity.pdbx_description
1 polymer ?
#
loop_
_entity_poly.entity_id
_entity_poly.type
_entity_poly.pdbx_seq_one_letter_code
_entity_poly.pdbx_strand_id
1 'polypeptide(L)'
;MFWLHAVGTSIRAVILTLTAPNGVLITFGSVIVKKTDIGVGRFYTDGKAGLREVLAEGPQFKLYEAVADEDCLRYKPHVSSGGIPAGTESNTTRVSFAAWAKSEVLPDDVGQWLINHQSISIAKKLSPGQRAFLATFDRDLNLTSSISCQRGEFRSAKSCREKGLIAEMPESLAKDMDHFDLIFTALGLAVLKRVLEDPAYA
;
A
#
# COMPACT_ATOMS: atom_id res chain seq x y z
N MET A 1 -31.15 14.05 18.46
CA MET A 1 -30.95 15.37 17.83
C MET A 1 -29.45 15.60 17.77
N PHE A 2 -28.84 15.56 16.58
CA PHE A 2 -27.40 15.70 16.42
C PHE A 2 -27.05 17.18 16.25
N TRP A 3 -26.05 17.65 17.00
CA TRP A 3 -25.51 19.01 16.87
C TRP A 3 -24.28 18.94 15.98
N LEU A 4 -24.30 19.66 14.85
CA LEU A 4 -23.14 19.82 13.98
C LEU A 4 -22.30 20.98 14.52
N HIS A 5 -21.07 20.72 14.94
CA HIS A 5 -20.09 21.75 15.25
C HIS A 5 -18.97 21.72 14.22
N ALA A 6 -18.84 22.77 13.42
CA ALA A 6 -17.68 23.00 12.58
C ALA A 6 -16.56 23.58 13.47
N VAL A 7 -15.52 22.79 13.76
CA VAL A 7 -14.38 23.22 14.58
C VAL A 7 -13.18 23.37 13.66
N GLY A 8 -12.89 24.61 13.26
CA GLY A 8 -11.61 25.03 12.70
C GLY A 8 -11.35 24.67 11.24
N THR A 9 -11.21 25.70 10.41
CA THR A 9 -10.70 25.61 9.04
C THR A 9 -9.18 25.63 9.08
N SER A 10 -8.52 24.47 9.23
CA SER A 10 -7.12 24.35 8.80
C SER A 10 -7.13 24.04 7.31
N ILE A 11 -6.32 24.77 6.54
CA ILE A 11 -6.34 24.90 5.06
C ILE A 11 -6.21 23.57 4.28
N ARG A 12 -6.08 22.41 4.94
CA ARG A 12 -5.75 21.10 4.33
C ARG A 12 -6.68 19.93 4.70
N ALA A 13 -7.68 20.10 5.56
CA ALA A 13 -8.61 19.01 5.91
C ALA A 13 -10.01 19.53 6.27
N VAL A 14 -11.05 18.89 5.72
CA VAL A 14 -12.40 18.98 6.31
C VAL A 14 -12.48 17.92 7.38
N ILE A 15 -12.53 18.36 8.64
CA ILE A 15 -12.66 17.50 9.81
C ILE A 15 -14.11 17.59 10.29
N LEU A 16 -14.91 16.58 9.98
CA LEU A 16 -16.25 16.43 10.55
C LEU A 16 -16.14 15.63 11.84
N THR A 17 -16.46 16.25 12.96
CA THR A 17 -16.54 15.56 14.25
C THR A 17 -18.00 15.38 14.61
N LEU A 18 -18.44 14.14 14.75
CA LEU A 18 -19.78 13.79 15.25
C LEU A 18 -19.65 13.25 16.67
N THR A 19 -20.45 13.78 17.60
CA THR A 19 -20.59 13.20 18.94
C THR A 19 -21.72 12.17 18.90
N ALA A 20 -21.38 10.90 19.10
CA ALA A 20 -22.36 9.85 19.24
C ALA A 20 -23.14 9.98 20.58
N PRO A 21 -24.34 9.39 20.72
CA PRO A 21 -25.17 9.51 21.93
C PRO A 21 -24.49 9.03 23.23
N ASN A 22 -23.44 8.22 23.11
CA ASN A 22 -22.61 7.71 24.21
C ASN A 22 -21.36 8.57 24.50
N GLY A 23 -21.25 9.76 23.90
CA GLY A 23 -20.13 10.68 24.11
C GLY A 23 -18.87 10.37 23.28
N VAL A 24 -18.90 9.36 22.40
CA VAL A 24 -17.77 9.04 21.52
C VAL A 24 -17.68 10.07 20.39
N LEU A 25 -16.49 10.66 20.21
CA LEU A 25 -16.19 11.55 19.09
C LEU A 25 -15.76 10.70 17.88
N ILE A 26 -16.46 10.83 16.77
CA ILE A 26 -16.11 10.22 15.49
C ILE A 26 -15.61 11.32 14.56
N THR A 27 -14.33 11.25 14.19
CA THR A 27 -13.68 12.24 13.33
C THR A 27 -13.51 11.70 11.92
N PHE A 28 -14.16 12.32 10.94
CA PHE A 28 -13.96 12.07 9.51
C PHE A 28 -13.07 13.16 8.94
N GLY A 29 -11.81 12.83 8.65
CA GLY A 29 -10.90 13.68 7.88
C GLY A 29 -10.92 13.28 6.40
N SER A 30 -11.35 14.18 5.51
CA SER A 30 -11.07 14.02 4.08
C SER A 30 -10.04 15.07 3.69
N VAL A 31 -8.84 14.61 3.32
CA VAL A 31 -7.86 15.45 2.61
C VAL A 31 -8.32 15.50 1.16
N ILE A 32 -8.67 16.70 0.70
CA ILE A 32 -9.08 16.96 -0.68
C ILE A 32 -7.86 17.50 -1.40
N VAL A 33 -7.32 16.73 -2.35
CA VAL A 33 -6.28 17.23 -3.24
C VAL A 33 -6.92 18.26 -4.17
N LYS A 34 -6.37 19.47 -4.24
CA LYS A 34 -6.94 20.50 -5.12
C LYS A 34 -6.51 20.23 -6.56
N LYS A 35 -7.35 20.66 -7.48
CA LYS A 35 -7.07 20.64 -8.92
C LYS A 35 -5.69 21.25 -9.24
N THR A 36 -5.35 22.37 -8.61
CA THR A 36 -4.09 23.10 -8.80
C THR A 36 -2.85 22.37 -8.30
N ASP A 37 -3.02 21.37 -7.43
CA ASP A 37 -1.91 20.65 -6.82
C ASP A 37 -1.50 19.43 -7.66
N ILE A 38 -2.37 19.01 -8.60
CA ILE A 38 -2.09 17.94 -9.55
C ILE A 38 -1.09 18.42 -10.58
N GLY A 39 0.02 17.70 -10.75
CA GLY A 39 1.06 18.01 -11.72
C GLY A 39 1.67 16.77 -12.35
N VAL A 40 2.26 16.94 -13.53
CA VAL A 40 2.96 15.90 -14.29
C VAL A 40 4.18 15.38 -13.51
N GLY A 41 4.44 14.08 -13.61
CA GLY A 41 5.54 13.39 -12.92
C GLY A 41 5.28 13.10 -11.44
N ARG A 42 4.08 13.42 -10.92
CA ARG A 42 3.70 13.22 -9.52
C ARG A 42 2.79 12.01 -9.35
N PHE A 43 2.80 11.45 -8.14
CA PHE A 43 2.04 10.26 -7.77
C PHE A 43 0.99 10.60 -6.73
N TYR A 44 -0.21 10.05 -6.90
CA TYR A 44 -1.34 10.31 -6.01
C TYR A 44 -2.02 9.00 -5.64
N THR A 45 -2.55 8.95 -4.43
CA THR A 45 -3.30 7.80 -3.92
C THR A 45 -4.73 8.19 -3.56
N ASP A 46 -5.64 7.21 -3.65
CA ASP A 46 -7.03 7.34 -3.16
C ASP A 46 -7.16 7.10 -1.65
N GLY A 47 -6.04 6.91 -0.94
CA GLY A 47 -6.00 6.59 0.49
C GLY A 47 -6.44 5.17 0.82
N LYS A 48 -6.69 4.32 -0.19
CA LYS A 48 -7.10 2.92 -0.02
C LYS A 48 -6.11 1.99 -0.72
N ALA A 49 -6.26 1.85 -2.03
CA ALA A 49 -5.57 0.83 -2.82
C ALA A 49 -5.04 1.35 -4.15
N GLY A 50 -5.49 2.52 -4.59
CA GLY A 50 -5.06 3.11 -5.84
C GLY A 50 -3.80 3.95 -5.65
N LEU A 51 -2.86 3.79 -6.59
CA LEU A 51 -1.74 4.70 -6.82
C LEU A 51 -1.68 5.01 -8.30
N ARG A 52 -1.66 6.29 -8.67
CA ARG A 52 -1.63 6.76 -10.06
C ARG A 52 -0.57 7.84 -10.23
N GLU A 53 0.17 7.74 -11.32
CA GLU A 53 1.15 8.73 -11.78
C GLU A 53 0.54 9.57 -12.90
N VAL A 54 0.72 10.89 -12.85
CA VAL A 54 0.32 11.77 -13.95
C VAL A 54 1.46 11.85 -14.96
N LEU A 55 1.23 11.42 -16.19
CA LEU A 55 2.27 11.33 -17.22
C LEU A 55 2.34 12.58 -18.10
N ALA A 56 1.19 13.19 -18.38
CA ALA A 56 1.10 14.37 -19.24
C ALA A 56 -0.23 15.10 -19.01
N GLU A 57 -0.30 16.34 -19.47
CA GLU A 57 -1.47 17.20 -19.38
C GLU A 57 -1.74 17.91 -20.72
N GLY A 58 -3.00 18.25 -20.96
CA GLY A 58 -3.44 18.99 -22.14
C GLY A 58 -4.75 18.49 -22.76
N PRO A 59 -5.35 19.29 -23.66
CA PRO A 59 -6.65 19.03 -24.27
C PRO A 59 -6.66 17.78 -25.16
N GLN A 60 -5.51 17.33 -25.66
CA GLN A 60 -5.36 16.10 -26.44
C GLN A 60 -5.69 14.84 -25.63
N PHE A 61 -5.73 14.91 -24.30
CA PHE A 61 -6.06 13.79 -23.42
C PHE A 61 -7.54 13.72 -23.04
N LYS A 62 -8.44 14.32 -23.83
CA LYS A 62 -9.88 14.11 -23.67
C LYS A 62 -10.23 12.62 -23.78
N LEU A 63 -11.26 12.22 -23.03
CA LEU A 63 -11.82 10.87 -23.10
C LEU A 63 -12.66 10.67 -24.38
N TYR A 64 -13.36 11.72 -24.82
CA TYR A 64 -14.19 11.77 -26.01
C TYR A 64 -14.30 13.23 -26.49
N GLU A 65 -14.54 13.44 -27.79
CA GLU A 65 -14.58 14.79 -28.39
C GLU A 65 -15.63 15.71 -27.74
N ALA A 66 -16.75 15.16 -27.26
CA ALA A 66 -17.80 15.93 -26.61
C ALA A 66 -17.43 16.47 -25.21
N VAL A 67 -16.25 16.14 -24.66
CA VAL A 67 -15.77 16.79 -23.43
C VAL A 67 -15.35 18.22 -23.74
N ALA A 68 -16.10 19.19 -23.22
CA ALA A 68 -15.77 20.62 -23.34
C ALA A 68 -14.52 21.00 -22.51
N ASP A 69 -14.23 20.26 -21.43
CA ASP A 69 -13.08 20.53 -20.55
C ASP A 69 -11.75 20.24 -21.27
N GLU A 70 -10.92 21.27 -21.40
CA GLU A 70 -9.59 21.20 -22.01
C GLU A 70 -8.50 20.82 -21.01
N ASP A 71 -8.80 20.87 -19.70
CA ASP A 71 -7.86 20.49 -18.66
C ASP A 71 -7.92 18.99 -18.36
N CYS A 72 -7.36 18.24 -19.30
CA CYS A 72 -7.27 16.79 -19.27
C CYS A 72 -5.85 16.29 -18.95
N LEU A 73 -5.79 15.06 -18.43
CA LEU A 73 -4.56 14.39 -18.03
C LEU A 73 -4.49 13.00 -18.64
N ARG A 74 -3.25 12.59 -18.95
CA ARG A 74 -2.87 11.17 -19.09
C ARG A 74 -2.29 10.69 -17.77
N TYR A 75 -2.74 9.55 -17.28
CA TYR A 75 -2.22 8.92 -16.07
C TYR A 75 -1.93 7.43 -16.26
N LYS A 76 -1.11 6.87 -15.38
CA LYS A 76 -0.77 5.45 -15.31
C LYS A 76 -0.96 4.93 -13.88
N PRO A 77 -1.82 3.91 -13.65
CA PRO A 77 -1.96 3.26 -12.37
C PRO A 77 -0.78 2.33 -12.10
N HIS A 78 -0.30 2.31 -10.86
CA HIS A 78 0.76 1.41 -10.40
C HIS A 78 0.22 0.18 -9.67
N VAL A 79 -1.08 0.17 -9.38
CA VAL A 79 -1.81 -0.96 -8.78
C VAL A 79 -3.11 -1.17 -9.55
N SER A 80 -3.46 -2.43 -9.78
CA SER A 80 -4.75 -2.80 -10.36
C SER A 80 -5.88 -2.47 -9.39
N SER A 81 -6.73 -1.50 -9.73
CA SER A 81 -7.84 -1.05 -8.88
C SER A 81 -9.01 -0.56 -9.71
N GLY A 82 -10.23 -0.82 -9.25
CA GLY A 82 -11.46 -0.37 -9.91
C GLY A 82 -11.62 -0.88 -11.35
N GLY A 83 -11.10 -2.07 -11.65
CA GLY A 83 -11.13 -2.67 -12.99
C GLY A 83 -10.08 -2.13 -13.96
N ILE A 84 -9.21 -1.22 -13.53
CA ILE A 84 -8.10 -0.70 -14.36
C ILE A 84 -6.84 -1.51 -14.01
N PRO A 85 -6.23 -2.22 -14.98
CA PRO A 85 -4.99 -2.96 -14.75
C PRO A 85 -3.81 -2.01 -14.45
N ALA A 86 -2.88 -2.42 -13.60
CA ALA A 86 -1.62 -1.70 -13.41
C ALA A 86 -0.87 -1.53 -14.75
N GLY A 87 -0.24 -0.37 -14.93
CA GLY A 87 0.54 -0.03 -16.11
C GLY A 87 -0.27 0.52 -17.30
N THR A 88 -1.61 0.49 -17.27
CA THR A 88 -2.41 0.96 -18.41
C THR A 88 -2.56 2.47 -18.43
N GLU A 89 -2.15 3.08 -19.52
CA GLU A 89 -2.28 4.51 -19.74
C GLU A 89 -3.74 4.91 -20.02
N SER A 90 -4.29 5.80 -19.20
CA SER A 90 -5.69 6.22 -19.28
C SER A 90 -5.84 7.74 -19.23
N ASN A 91 -6.92 8.25 -19.81
CA ASN A 91 -7.25 9.67 -19.88
C ASN A 91 -8.31 10.05 -18.84
N THR A 92 -8.27 11.28 -18.32
CA THR A 92 -9.31 11.83 -17.44
C THR A 92 -9.24 13.34 -17.37
N THR A 93 -10.28 14.01 -16.86
CA THR A 93 -10.19 15.44 -16.55
C THR A 93 -9.42 15.66 -15.24
N ARG A 94 -8.68 16.77 -15.10
CA ARG A 94 -7.95 17.09 -13.86
C ARG A 94 -8.89 17.19 -12.67
N VAL A 95 -10.12 17.67 -12.87
CA VAL A 95 -11.16 17.71 -11.83
C VAL A 95 -11.50 16.32 -11.33
N SER A 96 -11.72 15.36 -12.23
CA SER A 96 -12.06 13.98 -11.87
C SER A 96 -10.89 13.29 -11.16
N PHE A 97 -9.66 13.54 -11.62
CA PHE A 97 -8.46 13.02 -10.97
C PHE A 97 -8.29 13.58 -9.55
N ALA A 98 -8.47 14.89 -9.37
CA ALA A 98 -8.38 15.54 -8.07
C ALA A 98 -9.45 15.04 -7.09
N ALA A 99 -10.68 14.76 -7.56
CA ALA A 99 -11.74 14.19 -6.73
C ALA A 99 -11.41 12.76 -6.24
N TRP A 100 -10.73 11.98 -7.09
CA TRP A 100 -10.24 10.64 -6.75
C TRP A 100 -9.06 10.69 -5.76
N ALA A 101 -8.11 11.59 -5.97
CA ALA A 101 -6.91 11.71 -5.14
C ALA A 101 -7.23 12.19 -3.71
N LYS A 102 -6.55 11.59 -2.72
CA LYS A 102 -6.60 11.97 -1.30
C LYS A 102 -5.28 12.49 -0.78
N SER A 103 -4.16 12.02 -1.32
CA SER A 103 -2.85 12.58 -1.01
C SER A 103 -1.85 12.34 -2.15
N GLU A 104 -0.78 13.13 -2.14
CA GLU A 104 0.41 12.89 -2.96
C GLU A 104 1.31 11.85 -2.27
N VAL A 105 2.02 11.05 -3.07
CA VAL A 105 3.10 10.16 -2.64
C VAL A 105 4.36 10.66 -3.34
N LEU A 106 5.42 10.95 -2.58
CA LEU A 106 6.67 11.43 -3.17
C LEU A 106 7.31 10.31 -4.01
N PRO A 107 8.00 10.64 -5.12
CA PRO A 107 8.63 9.64 -5.98
C PRO A 107 9.51 8.64 -5.21
N ASP A 108 10.29 9.13 -4.23
CA ASP A 108 11.19 8.31 -3.42
C ASP A 108 10.43 7.33 -2.50
N ASP A 109 9.18 7.65 -2.13
CA ASP A 109 8.33 6.84 -1.26
C ASP A 109 7.47 5.82 -2.02
N VAL A 110 7.39 5.91 -3.36
CA VAL A 110 6.54 5.05 -4.19
C VAL A 110 6.87 3.57 -3.99
N GLY A 111 8.16 3.23 -3.96
CA GLY A 111 8.61 1.84 -3.75
C GLY A 111 8.12 1.28 -2.42
N GLN A 112 8.30 2.03 -1.33
CA GLN A 112 7.84 1.62 -0.01
C GLN A 112 6.31 1.55 0.07
N TRP A 113 5.61 2.49 -0.57
CA TRP A 113 4.15 2.48 -0.64
C TRP A 113 3.64 1.20 -1.32
N LEU A 114 4.24 0.80 -2.44
CA LEU A 114 3.88 -0.42 -3.18
C LEU A 114 4.15 -1.68 -2.36
N ILE A 115 5.29 -1.75 -1.67
CA ILE A 115 5.63 -2.85 -0.75
C ILE A 115 4.59 -2.94 0.37
N ASN A 116 4.25 -1.81 0.99
CA ASN A 116 3.25 -1.73 2.04
C ASN A 116 1.87 -2.16 1.53
N HIS A 117 1.49 -1.77 0.32
CA HIS A 117 0.22 -2.17 -0.27
C HIS A 117 0.18 -3.68 -0.56
N GLN A 118 1.22 -4.22 -1.22
CA GLN A 118 1.30 -5.62 -1.61
C GLN A 118 1.30 -6.56 -0.40
N SER A 119 1.98 -6.17 0.68
CA SER A 119 2.04 -6.96 1.91
C SER A 119 0.66 -7.17 2.55
N ILE A 120 -0.35 -6.32 2.29
CA ILE A 120 -1.72 -6.49 2.85
C ILE A 120 -2.34 -7.73 2.21
N SER A 121 -2.22 -7.82 0.89
CA SER A 121 -2.76 -8.91 0.09
C SER A 121 -2.07 -10.23 0.43
N ILE A 122 -0.75 -10.21 0.63
CA ILE A 122 0.01 -11.42 0.96
C ILE A 122 -0.31 -11.90 2.36
N ALA A 123 -0.33 -11.03 3.38
CA ALA A 123 -0.64 -11.40 4.76
C ALA A 123 -1.98 -12.17 4.86
N LYS A 124 -3.00 -11.70 4.15
CA LYS A 124 -4.32 -12.36 4.06
C LYS A 124 -4.29 -13.75 3.42
N LYS A 125 -3.30 -14.02 2.55
CA LYS A 125 -3.15 -15.25 1.77
C LYS A 125 -2.07 -16.18 2.31
N LEU A 126 -1.53 -15.91 3.49
CA LEU A 126 -0.62 -16.82 4.17
C LEU A 126 -1.38 -18.03 4.70
N SER A 127 -0.82 -19.22 4.48
CA SER A 127 -1.30 -20.45 5.11
C SER A 127 -1.03 -20.43 6.63
N PRO A 128 -1.74 -21.25 7.43
CA PRO A 128 -1.48 -21.32 8.88
C PRO A 128 -0.02 -21.64 9.22
N GLY A 129 0.61 -22.57 8.49
CA GLY A 129 2.02 -22.92 8.71
C GLY A 129 3.00 -21.80 8.36
N GLN A 130 2.70 -20.99 7.34
CA GLN A 130 3.51 -19.81 7.00
C GLN A 130 3.37 -18.71 8.05
N ARG A 131 2.15 -18.47 8.55
CA ARG A 131 1.93 -17.50 9.63
C ARG A 131 2.63 -17.92 10.91
N ALA A 132 2.47 -19.18 11.31
CA ALA A 132 3.12 -19.72 12.49
C ALA A 132 4.65 -19.61 12.39
N PHE A 133 5.22 -19.89 11.21
CA PHE A 133 6.64 -19.69 10.95
C PHE A 133 7.04 -18.22 11.07
N LEU A 134 6.33 -17.28 10.41
CA LEU A 134 6.67 -15.86 10.52
C LEU A 134 6.50 -15.31 11.95
N ALA A 135 5.58 -15.86 12.73
CA ALA A 135 5.34 -15.46 14.11
C ALA A 135 6.49 -15.81 15.08
N THR A 136 7.47 -16.63 14.67
CA THR A 136 8.64 -16.96 15.51
C THR A 136 9.75 -15.92 15.46
N PHE A 137 9.68 -14.95 14.54
CA PHE A 137 10.73 -13.96 14.32
C PHE A 137 10.48 -12.64 15.09
N ASP A 138 11.58 -11.93 15.36
CA ASP A 138 11.55 -10.62 16.00
C ASP A 138 11.06 -9.50 15.05
N ARG A 139 10.57 -8.41 15.66
CA ARG A 139 9.99 -7.27 14.92
C ARG A 139 11.02 -6.29 14.35
N ASP A 140 12.25 -6.32 14.85
CA ASP A 140 13.31 -5.35 14.54
C ASP A 140 14.30 -5.82 13.46
N LEU A 141 13.96 -6.90 12.76
CA LEU A 141 14.71 -7.37 11.61
C LEU A 141 14.75 -6.33 10.48
N ASN A 142 15.89 -6.26 9.81
CA ASN A 142 16.15 -5.37 8.68
C ASN A 142 16.72 -6.14 7.49
N LEU A 143 17.01 -5.42 6.39
CA LEU A 143 17.43 -6.04 5.12
C LEU A 143 18.80 -6.75 5.18
N THR A 144 19.61 -6.47 6.19
CA THR A 144 20.91 -7.13 6.40
C THR A 144 20.89 -8.15 7.51
N SER A 145 19.73 -8.36 8.16
CA SER A 145 19.55 -9.40 9.18
C SER A 145 19.62 -10.78 8.54
N SER A 146 20.67 -11.54 8.88
CA SER A 146 20.72 -12.99 8.67
C SER A 146 20.18 -13.70 9.91
N ILE A 147 19.20 -14.60 9.73
CA ILE A 147 18.56 -15.33 10.83
C ILE A 147 18.79 -16.84 10.67
N SER A 148 19.36 -17.45 11.71
CA SER A 148 19.53 -18.90 11.80
C SER A 148 18.22 -19.56 12.23
N CYS A 149 17.72 -20.47 11.41
CA CYS A 149 16.52 -21.29 11.63
C CYS A 149 16.89 -22.76 11.84
N GLN A 150 15.99 -23.50 12.49
CA GLN A 150 16.12 -24.94 12.70
C GLN A 150 15.76 -25.71 11.43
N ARG A 151 16.39 -26.86 11.17
CA ARG A 151 16.10 -27.74 10.03
C ARG A 151 14.61 -28.02 9.81
N GLY A 152 13.84 -28.18 10.89
CA GLY A 152 12.39 -28.43 10.85
C GLY A 152 11.59 -27.31 10.18
N GLU A 153 12.13 -26.10 10.15
CA GLU A 153 11.48 -24.90 9.59
C GLU A 153 11.77 -24.72 8.10
N PHE A 154 12.68 -25.50 7.52
CA PHE A 154 13.15 -25.34 6.14
C PHE A 154 12.02 -25.39 5.11
N ARG A 155 11.03 -26.26 5.32
CA ARG A 155 9.86 -26.37 4.43
C ARG A 155 9.00 -25.11 4.48
N SER A 156 8.79 -24.55 5.66
CA SER A 156 8.01 -23.31 5.85
C SER A 156 8.75 -22.12 5.26
N ALA A 157 10.06 -22.02 5.49
CA ALA A 157 10.93 -21.02 4.88
C ALA A 157 10.86 -21.10 3.34
N LYS A 158 11.05 -22.28 2.75
CA LYS A 158 10.94 -22.46 1.29
C LYS A 158 9.59 -22.01 0.74
N SER A 159 8.50 -22.33 1.44
CA SER A 159 7.16 -21.88 1.04
C SER A 159 6.98 -20.35 1.16
N CYS A 160 7.63 -19.71 2.12
CA CYS A 160 7.68 -18.25 2.22
C CYS A 160 8.55 -17.62 1.11
N ARG A 161 9.66 -18.26 0.73
CA ARG A 161 10.50 -17.87 -0.40
C ARG A 161 9.74 -17.90 -1.73
N GLU A 162 8.93 -18.94 -1.95
CA GLU A 162 8.05 -19.03 -3.14
C GLU A 162 7.02 -17.89 -3.22
N LYS A 163 6.69 -17.26 -2.08
CA LYS A 163 5.86 -16.04 -2.02
C LYS A 163 6.67 -14.74 -2.12
N GLY A 164 7.99 -14.82 -2.35
CA GLY A 164 8.88 -13.67 -2.45
C GLY A 164 9.22 -13.00 -1.12
N LEU A 165 9.01 -13.68 0.02
CA LEU A 165 9.26 -13.11 1.35
C LEU A 165 10.72 -13.25 1.78
N ILE A 166 11.41 -14.27 1.28
CA ILE A 166 12.80 -14.57 1.62
C ILE A 166 13.66 -14.30 0.39
N ALA A 167 14.70 -13.49 0.58
CA ALA A 167 15.67 -13.13 -0.45
C ALA A 167 16.70 -14.26 -0.61
N GLU A 168 17.26 -14.70 0.51
CA GLU A 168 18.36 -15.68 0.54
C GLU A 168 18.03 -16.79 1.54
N MET A 169 18.28 -18.03 1.13
CA MET A 169 18.34 -19.25 1.95
C MET A 169 18.92 -20.38 1.08
N PRO A 170 19.45 -21.46 1.66
CA PRO A 170 19.93 -22.61 0.88
C PRO A 170 18.83 -23.25 0.01
N GLU A 171 19.19 -23.77 -1.17
CA GLU A 171 18.28 -24.52 -2.05
C GLU A 171 17.89 -25.89 -1.46
N SER A 172 18.82 -26.48 -0.71
CA SER A 172 18.67 -27.76 -0.02
C SER A 172 19.55 -27.78 1.23
N LEU A 173 19.24 -28.69 2.16
CA LEU A 173 20.05 -28.93 3.35
C LEU A 173 20.70 -30.31 3.27
N ALA A 174 22.00 -30.37 3.53
CA ALA A 174 22.71 -31.63 3.70
C ALA A 174 22.16 -32.40 4.92
N LYS A 175 22.39 -33.72 4.99
CA LYS A 175 21.80 -34.57 6.04
C LYS A 175 22.27 -34.20 7.45
N ASP A 176 23.47 -33.67 7.57
CA ASP A 176 24.18 -33.28 8.79
C ASP A 176 24.00 -31.80 9.16
N MET A 177 23.22 -31.03 8.38
CA MET A 177 22.89 -29.65 8.71
C MET A 177 21.62 -29.58 9.55
N ASP A 178 21.77 -29.18 10.82
CA ASP A 178 20.66 -28.97 11.75
C ASP A 178 20.08 -27.55 11.70
N HIS A 179 20.80 -26.61 11.07
CA HIS A 179 20.41 -25.22 10.95
C HIS A 179 20.64 -24.67 9.55
N PHE A 180 20.00 -23.54 9.24
CA PHE A 180 20.22 -22.78 8.03
C PHE A 180 19.92 -21.31 8.24
N ASP A 181 20.61 -20.46 7.49
CA ASP A 181 20.38 -19.02 7.53
C ASP A 181 19.42 -18.57 6.44
N LEU A 182 18.68 -17.49 6.72
CA LEU A 182 17.88 -16.80 5.74
C LEU A 182 17.95 -15.28 5.89
N ILE A 183 17.67 -14.56 4.80
CA ILE A 183 17.51 -13.10 4.76
C ILE A 183 16.14 -12.78 4.15
N PHE A 184 15.39 -11.87 4.77
CA PHE A 184 14.09 -11.42 4.26
C PHE A 184 14.23 -10.40 3.13
N THR A 185 13.25 -10.39 2.21
CA THR A 185 13.05 -9.25 1.29
C THR A 185 12.40 -8.08 2.03
N ALA A 186 12.42 -6.88 1.45
CA ALA A 186 11.66 -5.74 1.98
C ALA A 186 10.14 -6.05 2.10
N LEU A 187 9.61 -6.82 1.15
CA LEU A 187 8.24 -7.33 1.20
C LEU A 187 8.04 -8.33 2.34
N GLY A 188 9.01 -9.23 2.55
CA GLY A 188 9.06 -10.16 3.68
C GLY A 188 8.95 -9.46 5.02
N LEU A 189 9.79 -8.44 5.24
CA LEU A 189 9.77 -7.63 6.47
C LEU A 189 8.44 -6.89 6.65
N ALA A 190 7.88 -6.32 5.58
CA ALA A 190 6.57 -5.67 5.64
C ALA A 190 5.43 -6.65 5.96
N VAL A 191 5.49 -7.89 5.44
CA VAL A 191 4.52 -8.95 5.78
C VAL A 191 4.71 -9.42 7.22
N LEU A 192 5.95 -9.64 7.65
CA LEU A 192 6.30 -10.04 9.02
C LEU A 192 5.72 -9.05 10.03
N LYS A 193 5.97 -7.75 9.83
CA LYS A 193 5.43 -6.68 10.67
C LYS A 193 3.91 -6.79 10.81
N ARG A 194 3.19 -7.08 9.72
CA ARG A 194 1.72 -7.26 9.77
C ARG A 194 1.27 -8.49 10.53
N VAL A 195 1.94 -9.62 10.35
CA VAL A 195 1.64 -10.85 11.10
C VAL A 195 1.82 -10.61 12.59
N LEU A 196 2.85 -9.86 12.96
CA LEU A 196 3.16 -9.58 14.37
C LEU A 196 2.26 -8.49 14.98
N GLU A 197 1.77 -7.51 14.21
CA GLU A 197 0.96 -6.38 14.70
C GLU A 197 -0.55 -6.63 14.74
N ASP A 198 -1.07 -7.47 13.85
CA ASP A 198 -2.52 -7.65 13.69
C ASP A 198 -2.99 -8.97 14.32
N PRO A 199 -3.80 -8.94 15.39
CA PRO A 199 -4.34 -10.14 16.02
C PRO A 199 -5.29 -10.93 15.10
N ALA A 200 -5.77 -10.36 13.99
CA ALA A 200 -6.51 -11.10 12.97
C ALA A 200 -5.60 -12.01 12.11
N TYR A 201 -4.28 -11.84 12.20
CA TYR A 201 -3.29 -12.69 11.54
C TYR A 201 -2.36 -13.45 12.50
N ALA A 202 -2.47 -13.20 13.81
CA ALA A 202 -1.79 -13.93 14.89
C ALA A 202 -2.41 -15.31 15.16
#